data_AF-A0A1V5K9H1-F1
#
_entry.id   AF-A0A1V5K9H1-F1
#
_cell.length_a   1.000
_cell.length_b   1.000
_cell.length_c   1.000
_cell.angle_alpha   90.00
_cell.angle_beta   90.00
_cell.angle_gamma   90.00
#
_symmetry.space_group_name_H-M   'P 1'
#
loop_
_entity.id
_entity.type
_entity.pdbx_description
1 polymer ?
#
loop_
_entity_poly.entity_id
_entity_poly.type
_entity_poly.pdbx_seq_one_letter_code
_entity_poly.pdbx_strand_id
1 'polypeptide(L)'
;MEGDVSQRIGRGKHTTREVRLLRLHDGGYVADTPGFSILDIDTMDLPELAAAYPDFAAYAGQCRFTGCLHQAEPDCAVKRAVEEGAVCRARYEHYIVLLEELRQARRDMYR
;
A
#
# COMPACT_ATOMS: atom_id res chain seq x y z
N MET A 1 -0.49 -4.31 32.23
CA MET A 1 -1.78 -5.00 32.30
C MET A 1 -2.25 -5.19 30.88
N GLU A 2 -1.99 -6.37 30.30
CA GLU A 2 -2.59 -6.76 29.02
C GLU A 2 -4.13 -6.69 29.12
N GLY A 3 -4.76 -6.08 28.13
CA GLY A 3 -6.21 -5.99 28.04
C GLY A 3 -6.80 -7.27 27.46
N ASP A 4 -7.70 -7.90 28.20
CA ASP A 4 -8.45 -9.09 27.78
C ASP A 4 -9.16 -8.91 26.43
N VAL A 5 -9.13 -9.97 25.61
CA VAL A 5 -9.82 -10.04 24.31
C VAL A 5 -11.30 -10.31 24.52
N SER A 6 -12.15 -9.33 24.19
CA SER A 6 -13.61 -9.47 24.22
C SER A 6 -14.08 -10.53 23.21
N GLN A 7 -14.51 -11.70 23.71
CA GLN A 7 -15.02 -12.84 22.92
C GLN A 7 -16.33 -12.59 22.15
N ARG A 8 -16.88 -11.37 22.14
CA ARG A 8 -18.25 -11.12 21.64
C ARG A 8 -18.35 -10.56 20.23
N ILE A 9 -17.24 -10.20 19.58
CA ILE A 9 -17.24 -9.63 18.23
C ILE A 9 -15.88 -9.98 17.63
N GLY A 10 -15.81 -10.81 16.59
CA GLY A 10 -14.57 -11.30 15.97
C GLY A 10 -13.73 -10.22 15.24
N ARG A 11 -13.52 -9.07 15.88
CA ARG A 11 -12.62 -8.00 15.45
C ARG A 11 -11.70 -7.69 16.63
N GLY A 12 -10.40 -7.92 16.43
CA GLY A 12 -9.37 -7.57 17.40
C GLY A 12 -9.47 -6.10 17.78
N LYS A 13 -9.73 -5.82 19.05
CA LYS A 13 -9.74 -4.47 19.58
C LYS A 13 -8.29 -4.09 19.86
N HIS A 14 -7.71 -3.21 19.03
CA HIS A 14 -6.36 -2.70 19.23
C HIS A 14 -6.28 -1.94 20.57
N THR A 15 -5.63 -2.53 21.58
CA THR A 15 -5.56 -1.99 22.95
C THR A 15 -4.28 -1.19 23.23
N THR A 16 -3.29 -1.22 22.34
CA THR A 16 -2.06 -0.41 22.47
C THR A 16 -2.34 1.02 22.03
N ARG A 17 -2.38 1.97 22.99
CA ARG A 17 -2.65 3.41 22.75
C ARG A 17 -1.39 4.28 22.72
N GLU A 18 -0.23 3.70 23.03
CA GLU A 18 1.04 4.41 23.18
C GLU A 18 2.13 3.68 22.40
N VAL A 19 3.01 4.44 21.73
CA VAL A 19 4.20 3.88 21.10
C VAL A 19 5.23 3.51 22.17
N ARG A 20 5.73 2.27 22.16
CA ARG A 20 6.77 1.82 23.08
C ARG A 20 8.00 1.35 22.32
N LEU A 21 9.18 1.75 22.81
CA LEU A 21 10.47 1.26 22.29
C LEU A 21 11.02 0.18 23.22
N LEU A 22 11.05 -1.06 22.76
CA LEU A 22 11.60 -2.21 23.48
C LEU A 22 13.05 -2.40 23.07
N ARG A 23 13.99 -2.27 24.01
CA ARG A 23 15.42 -2.46 23.75
C ARG A 23 15.74 -3.94 23.60
N LEU A 24 16.48 -4.31 22.56
CA LEU A 24 16.94 -5.67 22.33
C LEU A 24 18.26 -5.96 23.05
N HIS A 25 18.49 -7.23 23.38
CA HIS A 25 19.66 -7.64 24.16
C HIS A 25 20.99 -7.38 23.43
N ASP A 26 21.01 -7.59 22.11
CA ASP A 26 22.18 -7.36 21.24
C ASP A 26 22.26 -5.91 20.71
N GLY A 27 21.42 -5.00 21.22
CA GLY A 27 21.29 -3.63 20.74
C GLY A 27 20.17 -3.44 19.71
N GLY A 28 19.77 -2.18 19.49
CA GLY A 28 18.59 -1.83 18.71
C GLY A 28 17.30 -1.80 19.52
N TYR A 29 16.21 -1.42 18.85
CA TYR A 29 14.88 -1.24 19.46
C TYR A 29 13.79 -1.81 18.55
N VAL A 30 12.75 -2.38 19.16
CA VAL A 30 11.47 -2.70 18.51
C VAL A 30 10.47 -1.63 18.91
N ALA A 31 9.89 -0.94 17.93
CA ALA A 31 8.79 -0.02 18.16
C ALA A 31 7.46 -0.80 18.10
N ASP A 32 6.81 -0.94 19.25
CA ASP A 32 5.43 -1.39 19.35
C ASP A 32 4.52 -0.17 19.17
N THR A 33 3.91 -0.07 17.99
CA THR A 33 3.00 1.03 17.63
C THR A 33 1.56 0.53 17.62
N PRO A 34 0.57 1.38 17.94
CA PRO A 34 -0.82 1.09 17.60
C PRO A 34 -0.95 0.71 16.11
N GLY A 35 -1.89 -0.18 15.78
CA GLY A 35 -2.19 -0.48 14.39
C GLY A 35 -2.70 0.75 13.64
N PHE A 36 -2.38 0.85 12.35
CA PHE A 36 -2.97 1.87 11.48
C PHE A 36 -4.43 1.51 11.21
N SER A 37 -5.34 2.45 11.48
CA SER A 37 -6.78 2.26 11.22
C SER A 37 -7.22 2.85 9.88
N ILE A 38 -6.44 3.80 9.36
CA ILE A 38 -6.70 4.55 8.15
C ILE A 38 -5.36 4.71 7.44
N LEU A 39 -5.35 4.48 6.13
CA LEU A 39 -4.24 4.77 5.25
C LEU A 39 -4.54 6.12 4.58
N ASP A 40 -3.67 7.10 4.80
CA ASP A 40 -3.72 8.41 4.14
C ASP A 40 -2.62 8.45 3.07
N ILE A 41 -3.03 8.54 1.81
CA ILE A 41 -2.14 8.61 0.64
C ILE A 41 -2.32 9.91 -0.14
N ASP A 42 -3.10 10.87 0.37
CA ASP A 42 -3.54 12.04 -0.39
C ASP A 42 -2.37 12.99 -0.72
N THR A 43 -1.27 12.87 0.02
CA THR A 43 -0.02 13.61 -0.19
C THR A 43 0.91 13.00 -1.23
N MET A 44 0.61 11.78 -1.71
CA MET A 44 1.41 11.05 -2.67
C MET A 44 0.98 11.39 -4.11
N ASP A 45 1.95 11.49 -5.03
CA ASP A 45 1.66 11.61 -6.45
C ASP A 45 1.37 10.25 -7.10
N LEU A 46 0.61 10.24 -8.21
CA LEU A 46 0.24 8.99 -8.91
C LEU A 46 1.45 8.12 -9.32
N PRO A 47 2.57 8.69 -9.84
CA PRO A 47 3.76 7.90 -10.14
C PRO A 47 4.46 7.36 -8.89
N GLU A 48 4.39 8.06 -7.76
CA GLU A 48 4.94 7.60 -6.49
C GLU A 48 4.17 6.37 -5.99
N LEU A 49 2.84 6.36 -6.13
CA LEU A 49 2.04 5.18 -5.83
C LEU A 49 2.44 3.99 -6.70
N ALA A 50 2.68 4.21 -8.01
CA ALA A 50 3.16 3.14 -8.89
C ALA A 50 4.54 2.61 -8.46
N ALA A 51 5.45 3.51 -8.06
CA ALA A 51 6.78 3.15 -7.57
C ALA A 51 6.76 2.44 -6.21
N ALA A 52 5.73 2.66 -5.39
CA ALA A 52 5.55 2.02 -4.10
C ALA A 52 5.15 0.52 -4.18
N TYR A 53 4.95 -0.01 -5.39
CA TYR A 53 4.70 -1.44 -5.65
C TYR A 53 5.97 -2.13 -6.16
N PRO A 54 6.75 -2.83 -5.30
CA PRO A 54 8.01 -3.47 -5.71
C PRO A 54 7.81 -4.53 -6.79
N ASP A 55 6.63 -5.15 -6.85
CA ASP A 55 6.23 -6.13 -7.86
C ASP A 55 6.35 -5.56 -9.29
N PHE A 56 6.23 -4.24 -9.45
CA PHE A 56 6.26 -3.59 -10.76
C PHE A 56 7.67 -3.18 -11.19
N ALA A 57 8.62 -3.08 -10.26
CA ALA A 57 9.93 -2.47 -10.50
C ALA A 57 10.69 -3.09 -11.69
N ALA A 58 10.61 -4.42 -11.85
CA ALA A 58 11.26 -5.13 -12.96
C ALA A 58 10.65 -4.81 -14.34
N TYR A 59 9.38 -4.38 -14.38
CA TYR A 59 8.61 -4.21 -15.62
C TYR A 59 8.31 -2.75 -15.95
N ALA A 60 8.27 -1.86 -14.95
CA ALA A 60 7.86 -0.47 -15.11
C ALA A 60 8.71 0.30 -16.15
N GLY A 61 10.01 -0.01 -16.24
CA GLY A 61 10.93 0.57 -17.24
C GLY A 61 10.79 -0.01 -18.65
N GLN A 62 9.96 -1.03 -18.85
CA GLN A 62 9.77 -1.72 -20.13
C GLN A 62 8.45 -1.31 -20.81
N CYS A 63 7.69 -0.39 -20.21
CA CYS A 63 6.48 0.14 -20.80
C CYS A 63 6.78 0.97 -22.06
N ARG A 64 5.86 0.93 -23.03
CA ARG A 64 5.95 1.74 -24.24
C ARG A 64 5.99 3.25 -23.98
N PHE A 65 5.27 3.70 -22.95
CA PHE A 65 5.11 5.11 -22.62
C PHE A 65 5.88 5.48 -21.36
N THR A 66 6.66 6.55 -21.43
CA THR A 66 7.27 7.21 -20.27
C THR A 66 6.16 7.74 -19.35
N GLY A 67 6.22 7.41 -18.05
CA GLY A 67 5.22 7.83 -17.08
C GLY A 67 3.94 6.97 -17.07
N CYS A 68 4.00 5.75 -17.62
CA CYS A 68 2.91 4.78 -17.55
C CYS A 68 2.49 4.53 -16.09
N LEU A 69 1.19 4.68 -15.80
CA LEU A 69 0.53 4.36 -14.53
C LEU A 69 -0.10 2.96 -14.54
N HIS A 70 0.32 2.12 -15.48
CA HIS A 70 -0.03 0.71 -15.55
C HIS A 70 -1.53 0.37 -15.55
N GLN A 71 -2.40 1.27 -16.00
CA GLN A 71 -3.85 1.06 -15.98
C GLN A 71 -4.45 1.14 -17.39
N ALA A 72 -4.58 2.34 -17.94
CA ALA A 72 -5.23 2.59 -19.23
C ALA A 72 -4.28 2.47 -20.42
N GLU A 73 -2.96 2.55 -20.17
CA GLU A 73 -1.96 2.59 -21.20
C GLU A 73 -1.92 1.29 -22.02
N PRO A 74 -1.95 1.38 -23.36
CA PRO A 74 -1.72 0.20 -24.19
C PRO A 74 -0.26 -0.26 -24.08
N ASP A 75 -0.01 -1.54 -24.38
CA ASP A 75 1.34 -2.13 -24.37
C ASP A 75 2.11 -1.94 -23.04
N CYS A 76 1.39 -2.02 -21.91
CA CYS A 76 1.99 -1.92 -20.58
C CYS A 76 2.67 -3.24 -20.18
N ALA A 77 3.97 -3.18 -19.88
CA ALA A 77 4.75 -4.34 -19.47
C ALA A 77 4.27 -4.93 -18.12
N VAL A 78 3.80 -4.09 -17.19
CA VAL A 78 3.21 -4.56 -15.92
C VAL A 78 1.92 -5.34 -16.17
N LYS A 79 1.01 -4.85 -17.03
CA LYS A 79 -0.24 -5.57 -17.35
C LYS A 79 0.04 -6.92 -18.01
N ARG A 80 1.00 -6.97 -18.94
CA ARG A 80 1.47 -8.23 -19.52
C ARG A 80 2.03 -9.17 -18.46
N ALA A 81 2.86 -8.69 -17.54
CA ALA A 81 3.40 -9.50 -16.45
C ALA A 81 2.29 -10.05 -15.52
N VAL A 82 1.19 -9.32 -15.33
CA VAL A 82 0.00 -9.81 -14.61
C VAL A 82 -0.74 -10.90 -15.40
N GLU A 83 -0.86 -10.75 -16.71
CA GLU A 83 -1.46 -11.75 -17.60
C GLU A 83 -0.63 -13.05 -17.65
N GLU A 84 0.69 -12.91 -17.68
CA GLU A 84 1.66 -14.00 -17.67
C GLU A 84 1.84 -14.64 -16.27
N GLY A 85 1.23 -14.06 -15.22
CA GLY A 85 1.29 -14.54 -13.84
C GLY A 85 2.59 -14.21 -13.09
N ALA A 86 3.48 -13.43 -13.69
CA ALA A 86 4.73 -12.97 -13.08
C ALA A 86 4.51 -11.84 -12.05
N VAL A 87 3.41 -11.10 -12.16
CA VAL A 87 2.91 -10.18 -11.13
C VAL A 87 1.59 -10.74 -10.58
N CYS A 88 1.46 -10.79 -9.25
CA CYS A 88 0.25 -11.29 -8.62
C CYS A 88 -0.96 -10.43 -8.98
N ARG A 89 -2.01 -11.06 -9.53
CA ARG A 89 -3.24 -10.37 -9.93
C ARG A 89 -3.91 -9.60 -8.80
N ALA A 90 -4.01 -10.19 -7.61
CA ALA A 90 -4.62 -9.53 -6.46
C ALA A 90 -3.84 -8.27 -6.03
N ARG A 91 -2.51 -8.28 -6.17
CA ARG A 91 -1.66 -7.10 -5.90
C ARG A 91 -1.92 -6.00 -6.91
N TYR A 92 -2.04 -6.35 -8.19
CA TYR A 92 -2.38 -5.40 -9.25
C TYR A 92 -3.79 -4.82 -9.07
N GLU A 93 -4.79 -5.64 -8.75
CA GLU A 93 -6.16 -5.16 -8.49
C GLU A 93 -6.20 -4.17 -7.32
N HIS A 94 -5.47 -4.46 -6.23
CA HIS A 94 -5.34 -3.54 -5.11
C HIS A 94 -4.66 -2.22 -5.51
N TYR A 95 -3.63 -2.27 -6.36
CA TYR A 95 -3.01 -1.06 -6.92
C TYR A 95 -4.04 -0.19 -7.67
N ILE A 96 -4.88 -0.79 -8.50
CA ILE A 96 -5.90 -0.05 -9.26
C ILE A 96 -6.90 0.65 -8.34
N VAL A 97 -7.33 -0.03 -7.26
CA VAL A 97 -8.22 0.58 -6.25
C VAL A 97 -7.57 1.81 -5.62
N LEU A 98 -6.34 1.69 -5.12
CA LEU A 98 -5.64 2.83 -4.51
C LEU A 98 -5.39 3.96 -5.51
N LEU A 99 -5.10 3.63 -6.78
CA LEU A 99 -4.88 4.62 -7.83
C LEU A 99 -6.16 5.43 -8.11
N GLU A 100 -7.32 4.79 -8.06
CA GLU A 100 -8.62 5.43 -8.23
C GLU A 100 -9.00 6.29 -7.01
N GLU A 101 -8.76 5.78 -5.80
CA GLU A 101 -8.94 6.53 -4.54
C GLU A 101 -8.09 7.80 -4.54
N LEU A 102 -6.79 7.69 -4.87
CA LEU A 102 -5.88 8.84 -4.91
C LEU A 102 -6.30 9.87 -5.96
N ARG A 103 -6.79 9.42 -7.13
CA ARG A 103 -7.34 10.34 -8.14
C ARG A 103 -8.60 11.05 -7.66
N GLN A 104 -9.44 10.37 -6.89
CA GLN A 104 -10.65 10.96 -6.33
C GLN A 104 -10.29 12.00 -5.26
N ALA A 105 -9.41 11.66 -4.32
CA ALA A 105 -8.93 12.58 -3.30
C ALA A 105 -8.34 13.86 -3.91
N ARG A 106 -7.52 13.72 -4.95
CA ARG A 106 -6.97 14.87 -5.69
C ARG A 106 -8.05 15.73 -6.36
N ARG A 107 -9.10 15.13 -6.95
CA ARG A 107 -10.22 15.89 -7.54
C ARG A 107 -10.95 16.70 -6.47
N ASP A 108 -11.19 16.11 -5.31
CA ASP A 108 -11.91 16.76 -4.21
C ASP A 108 -11.11 17.90 -3.59
N MET A 109 -9.77 17.81 -3.59
CA MET A 109 -8.89 18.88 -3.09
C MET A 109 -8.91 20.17 -3.93
N TYR A 110 -9.21 20.08 -5.23
CA TYR A 110 -9.28 21.25 -6.13
C TYR A 110 -10.70 21.79 -6.34
N ARG A 111 -11.67 21.30 -5.57
CA ARG A 111 -13.06 21.75 -5.61
C ARG A 111 -13.33 22.84 -4.56
#